data_AF-A0A7V6E8E3-F1
#
_entry.id   AF-A0A7V6E8E3-F1
#
_cell.length_a   1.000
_cell.length_b   1.000
_cell.length_c   1.000
_cell.angle_alpha   90.00
_cell.angle_beta   90.00
_cell.angle_gamma   90.00
#
_symmetry.space_group_name_H-M   'P 1'
#
loop_
_entity.id
_entity.type
_entity.pdbx_description
1 polymer ?
#
loop_
_entity_poly.entity_id
_entity_poly.type
_entity_poly.pdbx_seq_one_letter_code
_entity_poly.pdbx_strand_id
1 'polypeptide(L)'
;MWRNVAPQSTDPPNDVTEIFGLGGDSGHIGLVDFLDGIPLGTSEILTLDVMTTHHAKYYAGNIPYPHDCEGPNPVLFPVIERGVEFEIALVCRHPDLATTVFGVTPQQILDRCEHYLCLGLQEMGLGAKTTSGFGRFTCSRAEPVQMESQQETPKSAEARAFSPCVPEPVKEEEPAKPQVLEIEAQVTLVDPSALKAEAVTDDGQKLEFTPVLFASKANIYRQEWRKQVGKTFVFVVKDGKVESLRKKEGQ
;
A
#
# COMPACT_ATOMS: atom_id res chain seq x y z
N MET A 1 2.34 3.70 -20.81
CA MET A 1 2.58 5.12 -21.11
C MET A 1 3.23 5.32 -22.48
N TRP A 2 4.48 4.91 -22.70
CA TRP A 2 5.17 5.12 -23.99
C TRP A 2 4.55 4.40 -25.19
N ARG A 3 3.95 3.20 -25.03
CA ARG A 3 3.32 2.46 -26.14
C ARG A 3 2.17 3.22 -26.82
N ASN A 4 1.47 4.10 -26.09
CA ASN A 4 0.43 4.95 -26.68
C ASN A 4 1.01 6.18 -27.38
N VAL A 5 2.22 6.61 -26.98
CA VAL A 5 2.92 7.79 -27.50
C VAL A 5 3.83 7.42 -28.69
N ALA A 6 4.32 6.19 -28.73
CA ALA A 6 5.15 5.62 -29.79
C ALA A 6 4.65 4.20 -30.16
N PRO A 7 3.44 4.07 -30.73
CA PRO A 7 2.84 2.76 -31.05
C PRO A 7 3.60 1.96 -32.12
N GLN A 8 4.48 2.62 -32.86
CA GLN A 8 5.31 2.01 -33.90
C GLN A 8 6.69 1.55 -33.39
N SER A 9 7.06 1.88 -32.15
CA SER A 9 8.35 1.47 -31.58
C SER A 9 8.25 0.04 -31.05
N THR A 10 9.14 -0.83 -31.50
CA THR A 10 9.24 -2.21 -30.98
C THR A 10 9.80 -2.23 -29.56
N ASP A 11 10.65 -1.26 -29.24
CA ASP A 11 11.37 -1.15 -27.98
C ASP A 11 10.99 0.11 -27.20
N PRO A 12 10.96 0.04 -25.86
CA PRO A 12 10.76 1.22 -25.04
C PRO A 12 11.88 2.26 -25.28
N PRO A 13 11.55 3.55 -25.24
CA PRO A 13 12.55 4.62 -25.20
C PRO A 13 13.56 4.41 -24.06
N ASN A 14 14.82 4.81 -24.27
CA ASN A 14 15.91 4.59 -23.32
C ASN A 14 15.60 5.21 -21.94
N ASP A 15 15.04 6.42 -21.92
CA ASP A 15 14.67 7.11 -20.69
C ASP A 15 13.59 6.36 -19.88
N VAL A 16 12.68 5.65 -20.54
CA VAL A 16 11.71 4.78 -19.87
C VAL A 16 12.41 3.56 -19.26
N THR A 17 13.34 2.93 -19.98
CA THR A 17 14.09 1.79 -19.44
C THR A 17 15.03 2.19 -18.31
N GLU A 18 15.63 3.39 -18.36
CA GLU A 18 16.43 3.93 -17.26
C GLU A 18 15.59 4.06 -15.97
N ILE A 19 14.36 4.58 -16.08
CA ILE A 19 13.48 4.81 -14.94
C ILE A 19 12.97 3.49 -14.34
N PHE A 20 12.35 2.64 -15.17
CA PHE A 20 11.61 1.45 -14.71
C PHE A 20 12.42 0.15 -14.76
N GLY A 21 13.57 0.17 -15.41
CA GLY A 21 14.38 -1.01 -15.70
C GLY A 21 13.92 -1.75 -16.96
N LEU A 22 14.73 -2.72 -17.34
CA LEU A 22 14.46 -3.64 -18.44
C LEU A 22 14.57 -5.08 -17.91
N GLY A 23 13.54 -5.90 -18.13
CA GLY A 23 13.57 -7.32 -17.77
C GLY A 23 14.34 -8.18 -18.77
N GLY A 24 14.76 -9.37 -18.35
CA GLY A 24 15.49 -10.35 -19.17
C GLY A 24 16.94 -10.56 -18.72
N ASP A 25 17.63 -11.49 -19.36
CA ASP A 25 18.98 -11.94 -18.95
C ASP A 25 20.05 -10.85 -19.09
N SER A 26 19.86 -9.91 -20.03
CA SER A 26 20.67 -8.70 -20.21
C SER A 26 19.98 -7.44 -19.70
N GLY A 27 19.00 -7.61 -18.81
CA GLY A 27 18.23 -6.53 -18.22
C GLY A 27 18.99 -5.73 -17.15
N HIS A 28 18.34 -4.69 -16.65
CA HIS A 28 18.85 -3.90 -15.53
C HIS A 28 17.69 -3.43 -14.65
N ILE A 29 18.00 -3.18 -13.37
CA ILE A 29 17.05 -2.65 -12.40
C ILE A 29 16.72 -1.19 -12.74
N GLY A 30 15.49 -0.76 -12.42
CA GLY A 30 15.10 0.64 -12.52
C GLY A 30 15.85 1.53 -11.52
N LEU A 31 16.02 2.80 -11.88
CA LEU A 31 16.74 3.78 -11.06
C LEU A 31 15.87 4.45 -9.98
N VAL A 32 14.55 4.43 -10.13
CA VAL A 32 13.62 5.23 -9.30
C VAL A 32 12.53 4.38 -8.67
N ASP A 33 12.31 4.63 -7.38
CA ASP A 33 11.12 4.17 -6.66
C ASP A 33 10.04 5.24 -6.69
N PHE A 34 8.82 4.81 -7.01
CA PHE A 34 7.61 5.60 -6.84
C PHE A 34 6.96 5.15 -5.54
N LEU A 35 6.99 5.99 -4.50
CA LEU A 35 6.36 5.67 -3.24
C LEU A 35 4.85 5.89 -3.32
N ASP A 36 4.13 5.34 -2.34
CA ASP A 36 2.67 5.47 -2.26
C ASP A 36 2.25 6.94 -2.14
N GLY A 37 1.13 7.28 -2.78
CA GLY A 37 0.51 8.59 -2.63
C GLY A 37 -0.24 8.68 -1.31
N ILE A 38 0.23 9.51 -0.39
CA ILE A 38 -0.37 9.69 0.93
C ILE A 38 -1.26 10.94 0.91
N PRO A 39 -2.55 10.85 1.31
CA PRO A 39 -3.42 12.02 1.36
C PRO A 39 -2.94 13.00 2.43
N LEU A 40 -2.93 14.28 2.08
CA LEU A 40 -2.68 15.39 3.00
C LEU A 40 -4.02 15.90 3.53
N GLY A 41 -4.15 16.05 4.85
CA GLY A 41 -5.35 16.60 5.49
C GLY A 41 -6.09 15.63 6.42
N THR A 42 -7.35 15.94 6.72
CA THR A 42 -8.16 15.28 7.76
C THR A 42 -8.71 13.92 7.32
N SER A 43 -9.25 13.17 8.28
CA SER A 43 -9.75 11.80 8.11
C SER A 43 -11.01 11.64 7.23
N GLU A 44 -11.65 12.73 6.81
CA GLU A 44 -12.94 12.71 6.09
C GLU A 44 -12.75 13.04 4.60
N ILE A 45 -12.01 12.20 3.88
CA ILE A 45 -11.77 12.37 2.44
C ILE A 45 -12.74 11.58 1.55
N LEU A 46 -13.60 10.75 2.15
CA LEU A 46 -14.47 9.83 1.43
C LEU A 46 -15.91 10.32 1.41
N THR A 47 -16.52 10.29 0.23
CA THR A 47 -17.96 10.49 0.03
C THR A 47 -18.54 9.33 -0.78
N LEU A 48 -19.87 9.25 -0.85
CA LEU A 48 -20.58 8.23 -1.64
C LEU A 48 -21.04 8.82 -2.97
N ASP A 49 -20.79 8.10 -4.04
CA ASP A 49 -21.33 8.41 -5.36
C ASP A 49 -22.18 7.22 -5.87
N VAL A 50 -23.06 7.48 -6.84
CA VAL A 50 -23.99 6.51 -7.40
C VAL A 50 -23.71 6.30 -8.88
N MET A 51 -23.65 5.04 -9.30
CA MET A 51 -23.72 4.67 -10.71
C MET A 51 -25.00 3.89 -10.97
N THR A 52 -25.62 4.13 -12.11
CA THR A 52 -26.85 3.44 -12.50
C THR A 52 -26.61 2.66 -13.78
N THR A 53 -26.63 1.33 -13.69
CA THR A 53 -26.48 0.47 -14.86
C THR A 53 -27.86 0.16 -15.46
N HIS A 54 -27.97 0.33 -16.78
CA HIS A 54 -29.20 0.05 -17.54
C HIS A 54 -29.16 -1.27 -18.33
N HIS A 55 -28.03 -1.99 -18.33
CA HIS A 55 -27.88 -3.27 -19.04
C HIS A 55 -27.12 -4.29 -18.18
N ALA A 56 -27.56 -4.47 -16.94
CA ALA A 56 -26.86 -5.33 -15.97
C ALA A 56 -26.76 -6.78 -16.46
N LYS A 57 -27.82 -7.32 -17.08
CA LYS A 57 -27.81 -8.70 -17.60
C LYS A 57 -26.85 -8.89 -18.76
N TYR A 58 -26.71 -7.87 -19.63
CA TYR A 58 -25.76 -7.89 -20.73
C TYR A 58 -24.32 -7.92 -20.24
N TYR A 59 -23.95 -7.01 -19.34
CA TYR A 59 -22.60 -6.98 -18.77
C TYR A 59 -22.28 -8.21 -17.92
N ALA A 60 -23.29 -8.88 -17.37
CA ALA A 60 -23.14 -10.16 -16.66
C ALA A 60 -23.02 -11.38 -17.61
N GLY A 61 -23.18 -11.21 -18.92
CA GLY A 61 -23.15 -12.30 -19.90
C GLY A 61 -24.39 -13.20 -19.90
N ASN A 62 -25.47 -12.78 -19.23
CA ASN A 62 -26.72 -13.55 -19.15
C ASN A 62 -27.54 -13.46 -20.45
N ILE A 63 -27.31 -12.43 -21.25
CA ILE A 63 -27.95 -12.21 -22.54
C ILE A 63 -26.91 -11.78 -23.58
N PRO A 64 -27.07 -12.17 -24.86
CA PRO A 64 -26.07 -11.90 -25.90
C PRO A 64 -26.03 -10.45 -26.40
N TYR A 65 -27.11 -9.68 -26.18
CA TYR A 65 -27.24 -8.30 -26.67
C TYR A 65 -27.81 -7.40 -25.57
N PRO A 66 -27.41 -6.11 -25.51
CA PRO A 66 -27.99 -5.16 -24.57
C PRO A 66 -29.45 -4.89 -24.92
N HIS A 67 -30.31 -4.81 -23.91
CA HIS A 67 -31.72 -4.54 -24.08
C HIS A 67 -32.14 -3.34 -23.22
N ASP A 68 -32.86 -2.38 -23.81
CA ASP A 68 -33.22 -1.12 -23.16
C ASP A 68 -34.39 -1.24 -22.17
N CYS A 69 -34.97 -2.43 -22.02
CA CYS A 69 -36.11 -2.67 -21.13
C CYS A 69 -35.70 -3.03 -19.69
N GLU A 70 -34.40 -3.09 -19.39
CA GLU A 70 -33.93 -3.29 -18.02
C GLU A 70 -34.09 -2.00 -17.20
N GLY A 71 -34.58 -2.13 -15.96
CA GLY A 71 -34.71 -1.00 -15.05
C GLY A 71 -33.35 -0.49 -14.56
N PRO A 72 -33.25 0.80 -14.16
CA PRO A 72 -32.05 1.34 -13.56
C PRO A 72 -31.69 0.57 -12.27
N ASN A 73 -30.43 0.18 -12.13
CA ASN A 73 -29.90 -0.39 -10.88
C ASN A 73 -28.88 0.56 -10.23
N PRO A 74 -29.28 1.37 -9.22
CA PRO A 74 -28.38 2.26 -8.50
C PRO A 74 -27.39 1.47 -7.63
N VAL A 75 -26.10 1.70 -7.82
CA VAL A 75 -25.01 1.12 -7.02
C VAL A 75 -24.22 2.26 -6.40
N LEU A 76 -24.25 2.33 -5.06
CA LEU A 76 -23.44 3.26 -4.28
C LEU A 76 -22.01 2.74 -4.18
N PHE A 77 -21.03 3.63 -4.28
CA PHE A 77 -19.61 3.31 -4.11
C PHE A 77 -18.86 4.49 -3.47
N PRO A 78 -17.82 4.22 -2.66
CA PRO A 78 -17.01 5.27 -2.08
C PRO A 78 -16.12 5.93 -3.14
N VAL A 79 -15.98 7.25 -3.03
CA VAL A 79 -15.08 8.07 -3.84
C VAL A 79 -14.33 9.04 -2.95
N ILE A 80 -13.12 9.40 -3.38
CA ILE A 80 -12.36 10.47 -2.73
C ILE A 80 -12.92 11.81 -3.21
N GLU A 81 -13.17 12.74 -2.29
CA GLU A 81 -13.67 14.07 -2.61
C GLU A 81 -12.69 14.86 -3.50
N ARG A 82 -13.24 15.80 -4.28
CA ARG A 82 -12.41 16.71 -5.09
C ARG A 82 -11.68 17.67 -4.16
N GLY A 83 -10.43 17.97 -4.49
CA GLY A 83 -9.59 18.90 -3.72
C GLY A 83 -8.76 18.23 -2.63
N VAL A 84 -8.84 16.91 -2.48
CA VAL A 84 -7.91 16.16 -1.62
C VAL A 84 -6.53 16.15 -2.28
N GLU A 85 -5.54 16.64 -1.54
CA GLU A 85 -4.15 16.67 -1.98
C GLU A 85 -3.45 15.36 -1.60
N PHE A 86 -2.56 14.88 -2.46
CA PHE A 86 -1.75 13.69 -2.22
C PHE A 86 -0.28 14.04 -2.39
N GLU A 87 0.55 13.58 -1.45
CA GLU A 87 1.99 13.65 -1.55
C GLU A 87 2.53 12.33 -2.09
N ILE A 88 3.34 12.41 -3.16
CA ILE A 88 4.02 11.27 -3.76
C ILE A 88 5.51 11.58 -3.75
N ALA A 89 6.29 10.73 -3.08
CA ALA A 89 7.73 10.85 -3.04
C ALA A 89 8.39 9.97 -4.12
N LEU A 90 9.37 10.53 -4.82
CA LEU A 90 10.21 9.85 -5.79
C LEU A 90 11.62 9.71 -5.22
N VAL A 91 12.17 8.50 -5.24
CA VAL A 91 13.50 8.22 -4.68
C VAL A 91 14.40 7.61 -5.74
N CYS A 92 15.52 8.27 -6.05
CA CYS A 92 16.56 7.67 -6.87
C CYS A 92 17.37 6.68 -6.01
N ARG A 93 17.06 5.39 -6.13
CA ARG A 93 17.66 4.32 -5.30
C ARG A 93 19.11 4.03 -5.69
N HIS A 94 19.46 4.24 -6.95
CA HIS A 94 20.78 3.92 -7.50
C HIS A 94 21.44 5.14 -8.18
N PRO A 95 21.81 6.18 -7.42
CA PRO A 95 22.40 7.41 -7.97
C PRO A 95 23.74 7.17 -8.67
N ASP A 96 24.54 6.23 -8.16
CA ASP A 96 25.81 5.83 -8.76
C ASP A 96 25.60 5.18 -10.12
N LEU A 97 24.59 4.30 -10.25
CA LEU A 97 24.26 3.64 -11.50
C LEU A 97 23.77 4.65 -12.55
N ALA A 98 22.91 5.59 -12.14
CA ALA A 98 22.43 6.69 -12.98
C ALA A 98 23.62 7.46 -13.61
N THR A 99 24.61 7.79 -12.79
CA THR A 99 25.76 8.60 -13.21
C THR A 99 26.76 7.78 -14.03
N THR A 100 27.11 6.58 -13.57
CA THR A 100 28.24 5.81 -14.13
C THR A 100 27.88 5.00 -15.36
N VAL A 101 26.65 4.47 -15.44
CA VAL A 101 26.20 3.62 -16.54
C VAL A 101 25.39 4.40 -17.55
N PHE A 102 24.47 5.23 -17.08
CA PHE A 102 23.53 5.96 -17.94
C PHE A 102 23.97 7.40 -18.24
N GLY A 103 25.00 7.91 -17.56
CA GLY A 103 25.52 9.26 -17.80
C GLY A 103 24.54 10.37 -17.45
N VAL A 104 23.57 10.10 -16.57
CA VAL A 104 22.53 11.04 -16.16
C VAL A 104 22.63 11.32 -14.66
N THR A 105 22.37 12.56 -14.27
CA THR A 105 22.35 12.91 -12.85
C THR A 105 21.09 12.34 -12.19
N PRO A 106 21.13 12.01 -10.88
CA PRO A 106 19.95 11.60 -10.13
C PRO A 106 18.79 12.60 -10.25
N GLN A 107 19.09 13.90 -10.23
CA GLN A 107 18.09 14.96 -10.37
C GLN A 107 17.40 14.93 -11.74
N GLN A 108 18.15 14.78 -12.83
CA GLN A 108 17.56 14.68 -14.18
C GLN A 108 16.62 13.48 -14.30
N ILE A 109 16.97 12.34 -13.67
CA ILE A 109 16.11 11.17 -13.64
C ILE A 109 14.82 11.45 -12.84
N LEU A 110 14.94 12.11 -11.67
CA LEU A 110 13.78 12.49 -10.86
C LEU A 110 12.87 13.48 -11.58
N ASP A 111 13.42 14.51 -12.25
CA ASP A 111 12.65 15.48 -13.02
C ASP A 111 11.88 14.80 -14.17
N ARG A 112 12.49 13.82 -14.86
CA ARG A 112 11.80 13.02 -15.89
C ARG A 112 10.69 12.17 -15.29
N CYS A 113 10.94 11.53 -14.14
CA CYS A 113 9.93 10.73 -13.44
C CYS A 113 8.75 11.58 -13.00
N GLU A 114 9.02 12.76 -12.42
CA GLU A 114 8.00 13.73 -12.04
C GLU A 114 7.16 14.12 -13.26
N HIS A 115 7.81 14.47 -14.38
CA HIS A 115 7.12 14.82 -15.61
C HIS A 115 6.18 13.70 -16.10
N TYR A 116 6.67 12.46 -16.16
CA TYR A 116 5.86 11.31 -16.59
C TYR A 116 4.74 10.97 -15.61
N LEU A 117 5.02 11.04 -14.30
CA LEU A 117 4.00 10.84 -13.29
C LEU A 117 2.88 11.88 -13.44
N CYS A 118 3.24 13.16 -13.54
CA CYS A 118 2.27 14.24 -13.67
C CYS A 118 1.43 14.10 -14.94
N LEU A 119 2.06 13.83 -16.09
CA LEU A 119 1.36 13.63 -17.35
C LEU A 119 0.41 12.42 -17.28
N GLY A 120 0.83 11.32 -16.66
CA GLY A 120 -0.01 10.14 -16.47
C GLY A 120 -1.24 10.42 -15.60
N LEU A 121 -1.04 11.12 -14.48
CA LEU A 121 -2.11 11.47 -13.55
C LEU A 121 -3.10 12.48 -14.14
N GLN A 122 -2.64 13.41 -14.97
CA GLN A 122 -3.48 14.42 -15.63
C GLN A 122 -4.28 13.83 -16.80
N GLU A 123 -3.63 13.07 -17.69
CA GLU A 123 -4.25 12.62 -18.94
C GLU A 123 -5.00 11.29 -18.78
N MET A 124 -4.37 10.32 -18.11
CA MET A 124 -4.93 8.96 -17.97
C MET A 124 -5.77 8.83 -16.70
N GLY A 125 -5.37 9.54 -15.64
CA GLY A 125 -5.91 9.39 -14.31
C GLY A 125 -5.50 8.08 -13.62
N LEU A 126 -5.76 7.99 -12.32
CA LEU A 126 -5.42 6.87 -11.46
C LEU A 126 -6.64 6.37 -10.71
N GLY A 127 -6.75 5.06 -10.55
CA GLY A 127 -7.85 4.40 -9.84
C GLY A 127 -8.92 3.85 -10.77
N ALA A 128 -10.13 3.67 -10.22
CA ALA A 128 -11.25 3.10 -10.96
C ALA A 128 -11.99 4.15 -11.80
N LYS A 129 -12.70 3.68 -12.84
CA LYS A 129 -13.64 4.50 -13.65
C LYS A 129 -13.02 5.75 -14.29
N THR A 130 -11.74 5.69 -14.64
CA THR A 130 -11.01 6.80 -15.29
C THR A 130 -11.60 7.19 -16.65
N THR A 131 -12.26 6.27 -17.35
CA THR A 131 -12.98 6.54 -18.61
C THR A 131 -14.24 7.39 -18.41
N SER A 132 -14.84 7.34 -17.21
CA SER A 132 -15.97 8.19 -16.81
C SER A 132 -15.53 9.51 -16.18
N GLY A 133 -14.21 9.80 -16.16
CA GLY A 133 -13.64 11.04 -15.65
C GLY A 133 -13.21 11.02 -14.17
N PHE A 134 -13.29 9.87 -13.48
CA PHE A 134 -12.79 9.75 -12.11
C PHE A 134 -11.25 9.70 -12.05
N GLY A 135 -10.69 10.03 -10.89
CA GLY A 135 -9.26 9.84 -10.62
C GLY A 135 -8.35 10.76 -11.43
N ARG A 136 -8.79 11.97 -11.75
CA ARG A 136 -7.97 12.99 -12.41
C ARG A 136 -7.30 13.86 -11.37
N PHE A 137 -6.04 14.23 -11.63
CA PHE A 137 -5.24 15.04 -10.73
C PHE A 137 -4.71 16.27 -11.46
N THR A 138 -4.46 17.32 -10.70
CA THR A 138 -3.54 18.39 -11.06
C THR A 138 -2.26 18.19 -10.26
N CYS A 139 -1.11 18.60 -10.81
CA CYS A 139 0.17 18.40 -10.15
C CYS A 139 0.82 19.73 -9.84
N SER A 140 1.36 19.85 -8.63
CA SER A 140 2.17 20.97 -8.17
C SER A 140 3.44 20.41 -7.54
N ARG A 141 4.59 20.98 -7.89
CA ARG A 141 5.85 20.61 -7.24
C ARG A 141 5.83 21.14 -5.80
N ALA A 142 5.97 20.25 -4.83
CA ALA A 142 6.22 20.65 -3.46
C ALA A 142 7.64 21.23 -3.38
N GLU A 143 7.78 22.41 -2.77
CA GLU A 143 9.09 22.93 -2.42
C GLU A 143 9.72 22.01 -1.36
N PRO A 144 11.03 21.72 -1.43
CA PRO A 144 11.68 20.91 -0.42
C PRO A 144 11.52 21.61 0.94
N VAL A 145 10.75 20.99 1.83
CA VAL A 145 10.61 21.45 3.21
C VAL A 145 11.99 21.34 3.85
N GLN A 146 12.64 22.48 4.07
CA GLN A 146 13.81 22.53 4.94
C GLN A 146 13.31 22.16 6.34
N MET A 147 13.61 20.94 6.78
CA MET A 147 13.44 20.56 8.17
C MET A 147 14.42 21.40 9.01
N GLU A 148 14.00 22.60 9.39
CA GLU A 148 14.62 23.31 10.49
C GLU A 148 14.38 22.48 11.75
N SER A 149 15.47 21.95 12.31
CA SER A 149 15.50 21.27 13.59
C SER A 149 15.02 22.23 14.68
N GLN A 150 13.73 22.21 14.98
CA GLN A 150 13.20 22.91 16.14
C GLN A 150 13.58 22.09 17.38
N GLN A 151 14.67 22.50 17.99
CA GLN A 151 15.04 22.18 19.37
C GLN A 151 13.94 22.72 20.30
N GLU A 152 13.02 21.85 20.72
CA GLU A 152 12.16 22.14 21.86
C GLU A 152 13.03 22.22 23.13
N THR A 153 13.20 23.43 23.64
CA THR A 153 13.68 23.66 25.00
C THR A 153 12.46 23.79 25.92
N PRO A 154 12.43 23.09 27.08
CA PRO A 154 11.32 23.21 28.01
C PRO A 154 11.51 24.52 28.79
N LYS A 155 10.66 25.52 28.53
CA LYS A 155 10.55 26.70 29.39
C LYS A 155 9.25 26.66 30.17
N SER A 156 9.44 26.45 31.46
CA SER A 156 8.70 27.05 32.58
C SER A 156 7.19 26.81 32.63
N ALA A 157 6.83 26.00 33.63
CA ALA A 157 5.53 26.03 34.27
C ALA A 157 5.10 27.46 34.61
N GLU A 158 3.84 27.78 34.33
CA GLU A 158 3.04 28.67 35.16
C GLU A 158 1.60 28.17 35.19
N ALA A 159 1.17 27.86 36.41
CA ALA A 159 -0.11 27.26 36.75
C ALA A 159 -1.25 28.27 36.61
N ARG A 160 -2.41 27.80 36.14
CA ARG A 160 -3.71 28.31 36.59
C ARG A 160 -4.74 27.18 36.63
N ALA A 161 -5.25 27.00 37.84
CA ALA A 161 -6.08 25.90 38.30
C ALA A 161 -7.52 25.97 37.79
N PHE A 162 -8.13 24.80 37.57
CA PHE A 162 -9.54 24.57 37.90
C PHE A 162 -9.74 23.11 38.36
N SER A 163 -10.48 22.96 39.45
CA SER A 163 -10.51 21.81 40.37
C SER A 163 -10.84 20.43 39.76
N PRO A 164 -10.22 19.35 40.28
CA PRO A 164 -10.64 17.99 40.00
C PRO A 164 -11.81 17.55 40.91
N CYS A 165 -12.83 16.96 40.30
CA CYS A 165 -13.86 16.19 40.98
C CYS A 165 -13.28 14.81 41.31
N VAL A 166 -13.15 14.47 42.58
CA VAL A 166 -12.80 13.10 43.02
C VAL A 166 -14.08 12.28 43.16
N PRO A 167 -14.11 11.06 42.63
CA PRO A 167 -14.56 9.95 43.45
C PRO A 167 -13.57 8.77 43.43
N GLU A 168 -13.12 8.45 44.65
CA GLU A 168 -12.76 7.17 45.30
C GLU A 168 -11.80 6.11 44.68
N PRO A 169 -11.01 5.42 45.54
CA PRO A 169 -9.84 4.66 45.13
C PRO A 169 -10.22 3.24 44.69
N VAL A 170 -9.90 2.91 43.45
CA VAL A 170 -9.83 1.51 43.00
C VAL A 170 -8.37 1.08 43.09
N LYS A 171 -8.14 -0.02 43.81
CA LYS A 171 -6.83 -0.64 44.06
C LYS A 171 -6.09 -0.86 42.74
N GLU A 172 -4.91 -0.25 42.61
CA GLU A 172 -3.95 -0.55 41.55
C GLU A 172 -3.37 -1.95 41.78
N GLU A 173 -3.80 -2.94 41.01
CA GLU A 173 -2.99 -4.12 40.74
C GLU A 173 -1.99 -3.74 39.65
N GLU A 174 -0.69 -3.91 39.91
CA GLU A 174 0.36 -3.73 38.92
C GLU A 174 0.05 -4.55 37.66
N PRO A 175 -0.01 -3.97 36.45
CA PRO A 175 -0.17 -4.76 35.24
C PRO A 175 1.07 -5.65 35.06
N ALA A 176 0.83 -6.96 35.03
CA ALA A 176 1.86 -7.97 34.82
C ALA A 176 2.66 -7.67 33.55
N LYS A 177 3.99 -7.76 33.66
CA LYS A 177 4.93 -7.61 32.53
C LYS A 177 4.48 -8.45 31.33
N PRO A 178 4.40 -7.88 30.11
CA PRO A 178 3.98 -8.63 28.93
C PRO A 178 4.97 -9.76 28.66
N GLN A 179 4.49 -11.00 28.72
CA GLN A 179 5.27 -12.19 28.42
C GLN A 179 5.30 -12.37 26.90
N VAL A 180 6.46 -12.12 26.29
CA VAL A 180 6.70 -12.42 24.88
C VAL A 180 7.10 -13.88 24.78
N LEU A 181 6.29 -14.69 24.09
CA LEU A 181 6.55 -16.12 23.90
C LEU A 181 6.85 -16.39 22.42
N GLU A 182 7.97 -17.05 22.15
CA GLU A 182 8.28 -17.61 20.83
C GLU A 182 7.71 -19.03 20.75
N ILE A 183 6.78 -19.25 19.81
CA ILE A 183 6.06 -20.52 19.66
C ILE A 183 6.30 -21.06 18.26
N GLU A 184 6.68 -22.33 18.15
CA GLU A 184 6.80 -23.03 16.87
C GLU A 184 5.46 -23.63 16.46
N ALA A 185 5.02 -23.36 15.23
CA ALA A 185 3.78 -23.91 14.71
C ALA A 185 3.84 -24.19 13.20
N GLN A 186 3.08 -25.18 12.76
CA GLN A 186 2.92 -25.54 11.36
C GLN A 186 1.67 -24.89 10.77
N VAL A 187 1.82 -24.18 9.66
CA VAL A 187 0.70 -23.53 8.96
C VAL A 187 -0.08 -24.58 8.19
N THR A 188 -1.35 -24.78 8.54
CA THR A 188 -2.17 -25.92 8.08
C THR A 188 -3.11 -25.54 6.94
N LEU A 189 -3.66 -24.32 6.91
CA LEU A 189 -4.46 -23.84 5.77
C LEU A 189 -4.57 -22.31 5.76
N VAL A 190 -4.34 -21.72 4.59
CA VAL A 190 -4.64 -20.32 4.30
C VAL A 190 -5.57 -20.32 3.08
N ASP A 191 -6.88 -20.30 3.33
CA ASP A 191 -7.83 -19.95 2.27
C ASP A 191 -7.65 -18.45 1.97
N PRO A 192 -7.30 -18.06 0.74
CA PRO A 192 -7.12 -16.65 0.38
C PRO A 192 -8.37 -15.79 0.60
N SER A 193 -9.53 -16.42 0.72
CA SER A 193 -10.85 -15.80 0.90
C SER A 193 -11.26 -15.69 2.36
N ALA A 194 -10.52 -16.30 3.29
CA ALA A 194 -10.84 -16.29 4.71
C ALA A 194 -10.25 -15.06 5.42
N LEU A 195 -11.03 -14.48 6.32
CA LEU A 195 -10.62 -13.35 7.18
C LEU A 195 -9.47 -13.72 8.15
N LYS A 196 -9.17 -15.01 8.31
CA LYS A 196 -8.24 -15.56 9.30
C LYS A 196 -7.48 -16.75 8.73
N ALA A 197 -6.20 -16.89 9.11
CA ALA A 197 -5.36 -18.04 8.85
C ALA A 197 -5.06 -18.80 10.14
N GLU A 198 -4.82 -20.11 10.04
CA GLU A 198 -4.57 -21.00 11.19
C GLU A 198 -3.18 -21.65 11.10
N ALA A 199 -2.48 -21.71 12.25
CA ALA A 199 -1.33 -22.56 12.47
C ALA A 199 -1.58 -23.46 13.68
N VAL A 200 -0.98 -24.65 13.70
CA VAL A 200 -1.09 -25.63 14.79
C VAL A 200 0.27 -25.81 15.42
N THR A 201 0.37 -25.60 16.73
CA THR A 201 1.59 -25.84 17.51
C THR A 201 1.83 -27.34 17.69
N ASP A 202 3.04 -27.73 18.07
CA ASP A 202 3.37 -29.14 18.34
C ASP A 202 2.52 -29.75 19.46
N ASP A 203 2.02 -28.92 20.38
CA ASP A 203 1.10 -29.29 21.46
C ASP A 203 -0.39 -29.35 21.03
N GLY A 204 -0.67 -29.16 19.74
CA GLY A 204 -2.01 -29.23 19.16
C GLY A 204 -2.88 -27.98 19.37
N GLN A 205 -2.32 -26.88 19.85
CA GLN A 205 -3.04 -25.61 20.00
C GLN A 205 -3.13 -24.88 18.65
N LYS A 206 -4.30 -24.29 18.39
CA LYS A 206 -4.54 -23.48 17.20
C LYS A 206 -4.16 -22.02 17.45
N LEU A 207 -3.32 -21.47 16.59
CA LEU A 207 -2.98 -20.04 16.53
C LEU A 207 -3.70 -19.41 15.34
N GLU A 208 -4.54 -18.41 15.63
CA GLU A 208 -5.15 -17.57 14.60
C GLU A 208 -4.27 -16.36 14.31
N PHE A 209 -4.04 -16.06 13.03
CA PHE A 209 -3.34 -14.85 12.60
C PHE A 209 -3.94 -14.28 11.32
N THR A 210 -3.68 -13.00 11.07
CA THR A 210 -4.16 -12.33 9.85
C THR A 210 -3.35 -12.81 8.63
N PRO A 211 -3.99 -13.19 7.51
CA PRO A 211 -3.28 -13.58 6.29
C PRO A 211 -2.29 -12.51 5.77
N VAL A 212 -2.56 -11.23 6.04
CA VAL A 212 -1.68 -10.09 5.72
C VAL A 212 -0.34 -10.20 6.46
N LEU A 213 -0.34 -10.61 7.73
CA LEU A 213 0.88 -10.78 8.52
C LEU A 213 1.76 -11.88 7.90
N PHE A 214 1.12 -12.96 7.42
CA PHE A 214 1.79 -14.05 6.71
C PHE A 214 2.32 -13.63 5.34
N ALA A 215 1.55 -12.88 4.56
CA ALA A 215 2.00 -12.36 3.27
C ALA A 215 3.21 -11.41 3.39
N SER A 216 3.19 -10.52 4.39
CA SER A 216 4.25 -9.52 4.62
C SER A 216 5.59 -10.13 5.02
N LYS A 217 5.60 -11.26 5.74
CA LYS A 217 6.82 -11.87 6.30
C LYS A 217 7.21 -13.21 5.67
N ALA A 218 6.29 -13.95 5.07
CA ALA A 218 6.57 -15.24 4.42
C ALA A 218 6.96 -15.12 2.93
N ASN A 219 7.22 -13.90 2.45
CA ASN A 219 7.76 -13.62 1.11
C ASN A 219 6.88 -14.23 -0.01
N ILE A 220 5.57 -13.96 0.06
CA ILE A 220 4.51 -14.59 -0.74
C ILE A 220 4.38 -14.03 -2.17
N TYR A 221 5.21 -13.07 -2.58
CA TYR A 221 5.22 -12.58 -3.97
C TYR A 221 5.61 -13.63 -5.03
N ARG A 222 5.90 -14.90 -4.63
CA ARG A 222 5.99 -16.03 -5.56
C ARG A 222 4.65 -16.73 -5.72
N GLN A 223 4.29 -17.10 -6.97
CA GLN A 223 3.14 -17.93 -7.33
C GLN A 223 3.07 -19.31 -6.59
N GLU A 224 4.07 -19.63 -5.78
CA GLU A 224 4.26 -20.92 -5.11
C GLU A 224 3.91 -20.90 -3.61
N TRP A 225 3.11 -19.97 -3.12
CA TRP A 225 2.73 -19.86 -1.70
C TRP A 225 2.13 -21.15 -1.12
N ARG A 226 1.45 -21.96 -1.96
CA ARG A 226 0.96 -23.30 -1.61
C ARG A 226 2.07 -24.26 -1.17
N LYS A 227 3.32 -24.05 -1.60
CA LYS A 227 4.51 -24.81 -1.18
C LYS A 227 5.05 -24.41 0.21
N GLN A 228 4.44 -23.42 0.87
CA GLN A 228 4.77 -23.03 2.25
C GLN A 228 3.82 -23.65 3.28
N VAL A 229 2.70 -24.24 2.84
CA VAL A 229 1.79 -25.02 3.69
C VAL A 229 2.54 -26.25 4.23
N GLY A 230 2.44 -26.52 5.53
CA GLY A 230 3.16 -27.61 6.20
C GLY A 230 4.60 -27.30 6.62
N LYS A 231 5.10 -26.07 6.43
CA LYS A 231 6.40 -25.65 6.98
C LYS A 231 6.25 -25.06 8.38
N THR A 232 7.29 -25.20 9.19
CA THR A 232 7.36 -24.65 10.53
C THR A 232 7.75 -23.16 10.51
N PHE A 233 6.97 -22.36 11.22
CA PHE A 233 7.24 -20.95 11.46
C PHE A 233 7.37 -20.71 12.96
N VAL A 234 8.19 -19.73 13.33
CA VAL A 234 8.29 -19.23 14.70
C VAL A 234 7.39 -18.01 14.80
N PHE A 235 6.39 -18.07 15.67
CA PHE A 235 5.43 -17.02 15.95
C PHE A 235 5.82 -16.31 17.24
N VAL A 236 5.78 -14.98 17.22
CA VAL A 236 5.94 -14.14 18.42
C VAL A 236 4.55 -13.74 18.87
N VAL A 237 4.16 -14.23 20.04
CA VAL A 237 2.83 -13.97 20.63
C VAL A 237 3.00 -13.02 21.81
N LYS A 238 2.21 -11.95 21.81
CA LYS A 238 2.10 -10.98 22.90
C LYS A 238 0.62 -10.83 23.27
N ASP A 239 0.31 -11.01 24.55
CA ASP A 239 -1.06 -10.89 25.07
C ASP A 239 -2.10 -11.75 24.30
N GLY A 240 -1.69 -12.95 23.88
CA GLY A 240 -2.53 -13.90 23.13
C GLY A 240 -2.74 -13.56 21.65
N LYS A 241 -2.09 -12.52 21.13
CA LYS A 241 -2.12 -12.14 19.71
C LYS A 241 -0.78 -12.37 19.03
N VAL A 242 -0.82 -12.88 17.80
CA VAL A 242 0.37 -13.03 16.97
C VAL A 242 0.81 -11.65 16.46
N GLU A 243 1.95 -11.15 16.93
CA GLU A 243 2.52 -9.87 16.47
C GLU A 243 3.46 -10.05 15.28
N SER A 244 4.19 -11.16 15.22
CA SER A 244 5.06 -11.44 14.08
C SER A 244 5.26 -12.94 13.87
N LEU A 245 5.71 -13.29 12.67
CA LEU A 245 6.14 -14.64 12.34
C LEU A 245 7.39 -14.59 11.47
N ARG A 246 8.26 -15.58 11.63
CA ARG A 246 9.43 -15.81 10.79
C ARG A 246 9.51 -17.28 10.39
N LYS A 247 10.00 -17.54 9.18
CA LYS A 247 10.24 -18.93 8.75
C LYS A 247 11.35 -19.53 9.61
N LYS A 248 11.17 -20.75 10.11
CA LYS A 248 12.26 -21.47 10.75
C LYS A 248 13.28 -21.82 9.66
N GLU A 249 14.44 -21.17 9.67
CA GLU A 249 15.55 -21.55 8.81
C GLU A 249 16.01 -22.95 9.24
N GLY A 250 15.98 -23.90 8.31
CA GLY A 250 16.49 -25.24 8.56
C GLY A 250 18.01 -25.22 8.58
N GLN A 251 18.60 -26.00 9.50
CA GLN A 251 19.94 -26.56 9.30
C GLN A 251 19.99 -27.40 8.02
#